data_AF-A0A2S9FE37-F1
#
_entry.id   AF-A0A2S9FE37-F1
#
_cell.length_a   1.000
_cell.length_b   1.000
_cell.length_c   1.000
_cell.angle_alpha   90.00
_cell.angle_beta   90.00
_cell.angle_gamma   90.00
#
_symmetry.space_group_name_H-M   'P 1'
#
loop_
_entity.id
_entity.type
_entity.pdbx_description
1 polymer ?
#
loop_
_entity_poly.entity_id
_entity_poly.type
_entity_poly.pdbx_seq_one_letter_code
_entity_poly.pdbx_strand_id
1 'polypeptide(L)'
;GAREAVVVTETLLQRLGHLSARTALLGHGLLAWTAAVITDPALLARHLAAAERACHREPDAVALIQRVDRVKAMAVGGTRPLTAAELRLLPHLATHLSLLAISRELVIGRETAKSQATSIYRKLGVSSRGEAVAEAKRVGLISE
;
A
#
# COMPACT_ATOMS: atom_id res chain seq x y z
N GLY A 1 14.78 -6.28 9.20
CA GLY A 1 13.57 -5.44 9.51
C GLY A 1 13.23 -4.49 8.38
N ALA A 2 12.11 -3.74 8.41
CA ALA A 2 11.69 -2.89 7.28
C ALA A 2 12.76 -1.85 6.85
N ARG A 3 13.45 -1.22 7.80
CA ARG A 3 14.55 -0.27 7.52
C ARG A 3 15.77 -0.95 6.87
N GLU A 4 16.09 -2.15 7.29
CA GLU A 4 17.20 -2.93 6.71
C GLU A 4 16.87 -3.34 5.27
N ALA A 5 15.63 -3.75 4.99
CA ALA A 5 15.17 -4.05 3.63
C ALA A 5 15.23 -2.82 2.71
N VAL A 6 14.94 -1.62 3.24
CA VAL A 6 15.13 -0.35 2.51
C VAL A 6 16.60 -0.18 2.11
N VAL A 7 17.53 -0.29 3.07
CA VAL A 7 18.97 -0.10 2.81
C VAL A 7 19.49 -1.09 1.76
N VAL A 8 19.11 -2.35 1.87
CA VAL A 8 19.48 -3.38 0.89
C VAL A 8 18.94 -3.03 -0.50
N THR A 9 17.68 -2.63 -0.59
CA THR A 9 17.04 -2.30 -1.87
C THR A 9 17.63 -1.04 -2.50
N GLU A 10 17.91 0.02 -1.73
CA GLU A 10 18.60 1.22 -2.22
C GLU A 10 19.99 0.88 -2.76
N THR A 11 20.74 0.05 -2.05
CA THR A 11 22.07 -0.41 -2.47
C THR A 11 22.00 -1.20 -3.78
N LEU A 12 21.01 -2.08 -3.93
CA LEU A 12 20.79 -2.84 -5.16
C LEU A 12 20.42 -1.92 -6.33
N LEU A 13 19.52 -0.96 -6.13
CA LEU A 13 19.13 -0.01 -7.18
C LEU A 13 20.32 0.83 -7.65
N GLN A 14 21.23 1.22 -6.75
CA GLN A 14 22.45 1.93 -7.12
C GLN A 14 23.44 1.03 -7.87
N ARG A 15 23.62 -0.21 -7.41
CA ARG A 15 24.59 -1.15 -7.99
C ARG A 15 24.18 -1.70 -9.35
N LEU A 16 22.88 -1.86 -9.60
CA LEU A 16 22.38 -2.40 -10.87
C LEU A 16 22.45 -1.38 -12.02
N GLY A 17 22.87 -0.13 -11.76
CA GLY A 17 23.17 0.85 -12.80
C GLY A 17 21.94 1.22 -13.65
N HIS A 18 22.06 1.06 -14.98
CA HIS A 18 20.99 1.38 -15.93
C HIS A 18 19.90 0.31 -15.96
N LEU A 19 19.06 0.32 -14.93
CA LEU A 19 17.83 -0.45 -14.91
C LEU A 19 16.86 0.04 -16.00
N SER A 20 16.09 -0.88 -16.58
CA SER A 20 14.94 -0.51 -17.41
C SER A 20 14.01 0.44 -16.63
N ALA A 21 13.32 1.34 -17.34
CA ALA A 21 12.40 2.28 -16.69
C ALA A 21 11.33 1.54 -15.85
N ARG A 22 10.81 0.42 -16.35
CA ARG A 22 9.89 -0.46 -15.62
C ARG A 22 10.50 -1.02 -14.31
N THR A 23 11.76 -1.49 -14.33
CA THR A 23 12.41 -2.03 -13.13
C THR A 23 12.71 -0.94 -12.10
N ALA A 24 13.17 0.23 -12.54
CA ALA A 24 13.39 1.37 -11.67
C ALA A 24 12.08 1.86 -11.04
N LEU A 25 10.99 1.87 -11.82
CA LEU A 25 9.65 2.21 -11.35
C LEU A 25 9.16 1.23 -10.25
N LEU A 26 9.37 -0.07 -10.44
CA LEU A 26 9.06 -1.09 -9.42
C LEU A 26 9.81 -0.83 -8.11
N GLY A 27 11.13 -0.67 -8.19
CA GLY A 27 11.99 -0.50 -7.01
C GLY A 27 11.67 0.78 -6.24
N HIS A 28 11.58 1.91 -6.94
CA HIS A 28 11.24 3.19 -6.30
C HIS A 28 9.80 3.24 -5.81
N GLY A 29 8.85 2.63 -6.52
CA GLY A 29 7.47 2.52 -6.04
C GLY A 29 7.35 1.72 -4.74
N LEU A 30 8.10 0.61 -4.62
CA LEU A 30 8.16 -0.19 -3.39
C LEU A 30 8.82 0.59 -2.25
N LEU A 31 9.96 1.23 -2.49
CA LEU A 31 10.66 2.01 -1.47
C LEU A 31 9.84 3.20 -0.99
N ALA A 32 9.14 3.90 -1.89
CA ALA A 32 8.21 4.97 -1.53
C ALA A 32 7.06 4.44 -0.66
N TRP A 33 6.49 3.29 -0.99
CA TRP A 33 5.46 2.66 -0.17
C TRP A 33 5.98 2.28 1.22
N THR A 34 7.16 1.65 1.31
CA THR A 34 7.78 1.29 2.59
C THR A 34 8.07 2.53 3.42
N ALA A 35 8.58 3.60 2.81
CA ALA A 35 8.83 4.88 3.46
C ALA A 35 7.55 5.47 4.08
N ALA A 36 6.42 5.41 3.37
CA ALA A 36 5.13 5.82 3.88
C ALA A 36 4.67 4.98 5.09
N VAL A 37 4.94 3.67 5.09
CA VAL A 37 4.62 2.77 6.22
C VAL A 37 5.45 3.07 7.46
N ILE A 38 6.77 3.28 7.29
CA ILE A 38 7.67 3.56 8.42
C ILE A 38 7.67 5.04 8.85
N THR A 39 6.84 5.88 8.22
CA THR A 39 6.73 7.33 8.47
C THR A 39 8.07 8.05 8.28
N ASP A 40 8.80 7.74 7.20
CA ASP A 40 10.03 8.44 6.80
C ASP A 40 9.75 9.37 5.61
N PRO A 41 9.47 10.68 5.85
CA PRO A 41 9.06 11.61 4.80
C PRO A 41 10.20 11.92 3.82
N ALA A 42 11.46 11.90 4.27
CA ALA A 42 12.61 12.19 3.42
C ALA A 42 12.84 11.04 2.42
N LEU A 43 12.79 9.79 2.91
CA LEU A 43 12.88 8.61 2.07
C LEU A 43 11.70 8.53 1.07
N LEU A 44 10.49 8.86 1.54
CA LEU A 44 9.29 8.91 0.71
C LEU A 44 9.46 9.89 -0.44
N ALA A 45 9.81 11.16 -0.15
CA ALA A 45 9.97 12.19 -1.17
C ALA A 45 11.03 11.81 -2.22
N ARG A 46 12.18 11.27 -1.79
CA ARG A 46 13.25 10.83 -2.70
C ARG A 46 12.77 9.77 -3.70
N HIS A 47 12.13 8.72 -3.20
CA HIS A 47 11.71 7.61 -4.06
C HIS A 47 10.47 7.91 -4.86
N LEU A 48 9.57 8.78 -4.36
CA LEU A 48 8.42 9.23 -5.12
C LEU A 48 8.86 10.03 -6.36
N ALA A 49 9.78 10.98 -6.19
CA ALA A 49 10.33 11.75 -7.31
C ALA A 49 11.09 10.86 -8.31
N ALA A 50 11.80 9.84 -7.83
CA ALA A 50 12.49 8.88 -8.71
C ALA A 50 11.51 7.98 -9.47
N ALA A 51 10.43 7.53 -8.82
CA ALA A 51 9.37 6.75 -9.44
C ALA A 51 8.64 7.58 -10.51
N GLU A 52 8.33 8.86 -10.26
CA GLU A 52 7.72 9.76 -11.25
C GLU A 52 8.57 9.89 -12.51
N ARG A 53 9.89 10.09 -12.37
CA ARG A 53 10.82 10.14 -13.52
C ARG A 53 10.85 8.81 -14.29
N ALA A 54 10.57 7.69 -13.64
CA ALA A 54 10.47 6.39 -14.29
C ALA A 54 9.12 6.21 -15.00
N CYS A 55 8.01 6.69 -14.43
CA CYS A 55 6.69 6.72 -15.08
C CYS A 55 6.73 7.46 -16.43
N HIS A 56 7.39 8.62 -16.48
CA HIS A 56 7.51 9.39 -17.74
C HIS A 56 8.27 8.63 -18.84
N ARG A 57 9.14 7.69 -18.47
CA ARG A 57 9.91 6.86 -19.40
C ARG A 57 9.24 5.52 -19.74
N GLU A 58 8.18 5.16 -19.03
CA GLU A 58 7.42 3.92 -19.21
C GLU A 58 5.92 4.19 -19.03
N PRO A 59 5.28 4.95 -19.95
CA PRO A 59 3.87 5.31 -19.83
C PRO A 59 2.93 4.10 -19.85
N ASP A 60 3.34 3.00 -20.49
CA ASP A 60 2.52 1.79 -20.62
C ASP A 60 2.49 0.93 -19.35
N ALA A 61 3.29 1.26 -18.32
CA ALA A 61 3.26 0.56 -17.03
C ALA A 61 2.11 1.03 -16.12
N VAL A 62 0.89 1.05 -16.64
CA VAL A 62 -0.32 1.64 -16.01
C VAL A 62 -0.51 1.15 -14.57
N ALA A 63 -0.42 -0.16 -14.32
CA ALA A 63 -0.59 -0.72 -12.97
C ALA A 63 0.47 -0.22 -11.96
N LEU A 64 1.69 0.05 -12.43
CA LEU A 64 2.77 0.58 -11.58
C LEU A 64 2.61 2.08 -11.34
N ILE A 65 2.19 2.82 -12.36
CA ILE A 65 1.87 4.25 -12.25
C ILE A 65 0.75 4.44 -11.21
N GLN A 66 -0.33 3.65 -11.31
CA GLN A 66 -1.41 3.67 -10.33
C GLN A 66 -0.93 3.37 -8.90
N ARG A 67 0.04 2.47 -8.73
CA ARG A 67 0.66 2.22 -7.40
C ARG A 67 1.38 3.45 -6.86
N VAL A 68 2.15 4.15 -7.70
CA VAL A 68 2.86 5.37 -7.31
C VAL A 68 1.86 6.47 -6.93
N ASP A 69 0.80 6.66 -7.71
CA ASP A 69 -0.23 7.65 -7.41
C ASP A 69 -0.94 7.39 -6.07
N ARG A 70 -1.12 6.12 -5.69
CA ARG A 70 -1.61 5.78 -4.34
C ARG A 70 -0.65 6.19 -3.24
N VAL A 71 0.64 5.96 -3.42
CA VAL A 71 1.65 6.40 -2.46
C VAL A 71 1.66 7.93 -2.34
N LYS A 72 1.47 8.66 -3.44
CA LYS A 72 1.28 10.12 -3.41
C LYS A 72 0.05 10.53 -2.62
N ALA A 73 -1.09 9.90 -2.88
CA ALA A 73 -2.34 10.20 -2.19
C ALA A 73 -2.20 10.00 -0.67
N MET A 74 -1.50 8.94 -0.24
CA MET A 74 -1.18 8.70 1.17
C MET A 74 -0.29 9.79 1.77
N ALA A 75 0.67 10.31 0.99
CA ALA A 75 1.58 11.37 1.44
C ALA A 75 0.86 12.71 1.63
N VAL A 76 -0.06 13.06 0.72
CA VAL A 76 -0.78 14.34 0.72
C VAL A 76 -1.95 14.34 1.71
N GLY A 77 -2.67 13.21 1.84
CA GLY A 77 -3.89 13.13 2.66
C GLY A 77 -3.67 12.86 4.15
N GLY A 78 -2.42 12.72 4.61
CA GLY A 78 -2.11 12.25 5.98
C GLY A 78 -2.66 10.84 6.28
N THR A 79 -3.17 10.16 5.25
CA THR A 79 -3.81 8.85 5.32
C THR A 79 -2.72 7.82 5.46
N ARG A 80 -2.53 7.33 6.69
CA ARG A 80 -1.59 6.26 6.96
C ARG A 80 -1.97 5.01 6.16
N PRO A 81 -0.98 4.27 5.63
CA PRO A 81 -1.25 2.99 5.00
C PRO A 81 -2.05 2.07 5.91
N LEU A 82 -2.75 1.14 5.27
CA LEU A 82 -3.25 -0.03 5.96
C LEU A 82 -2.08 -0.76 6.63
N THR A 83 -2.23 -1.01 7.92
CA THR A 83 -1.31 -1.83 8.71
C THR A 83 -1.38 -3.28 8.26
N ALA A 84 -0.38 -4.09 8.62
CA ALA A 84 -0.40 -5.52 8.34
C ALA A 84 -1.66 -6.22 8.90
N ALA A 85 -2.15 -5.81 10.08
CA ALA A 85 -3.37 -6.37 10.66
C ALA A 85 -4.62 -6.00 9.83
N GLU A 86 -4.74 -4.73 9.43
CA GLU A 86 -5.84 -4.28 8.58
C GLU A 86 -5.80 -4.95 7.19
N LEU A 87 -4.61 -5.11 6.60
CA LEU A 87 -4.42 -5.84 5.34
C LEU A 87 -4.82 -7.30 5.46
N ARG A 88 -4.54 -7.95 6.61
CA ARG A 88 -5.00 -9.33 6.87
C ARG A 88 -6.51 -9.40 7.00
N LEU A 89 -7.17 -8.39 7.56
CA LEU A 89 -8.62 -8.35 7.73
C LEU A 89 -9.39 -8.04 6.44
N LEU A 90 -8.78 -7.26 5.53
CA LEU A 90 -9.42 -6.74 4.32
C LEU A 90 -9.99 -7.83 3.37
N PRO A 91 -9.32 -8.95 3.06
CA PRO A 91 -9.90 -10.03 2.26
C PRO A 91 -11.13 -10.66 2.90
N HIS A 92 -11.18 -10.78 4.22
CA HIS A 92 -12.34 -11.34 4.91
C HIS A 92 -13.56 -10.40 4.81
N LEU A 93 -13.35 -9.08 4.69
CA LEU A 93 -14.43 -8.13 4.43
C LEU A 93 -15.08 -8.34 3.06
N ALA A 94 -14.36 -8.88 2.07
CA ALA A 94 -14.92 -9.20 0.77
C ALA A 94 -15.83 -10.44 0.76
N THR A 95 -15.78 -11.24 1.83
CA THR A 95 -16.65 -12.41 2.00
C THR A 95 -18.00 -12.03 2.63
N HIS A 96 -18.89 -13.01 2.77
CA HIS A 96 -20.17 -12.87 3.48
C HIS A 96 -20.05 -12.99 5.02
N LEU A 97 -18.83 -13.16 5.55
CA LEU A 97 -18.62 -13.39 6.99
C LEU A 97 -18.97 -12.15 7.82
N SER A 98 -19.60 -12.37 8.98
CA SER A 98 -19.81 -11.33 9.99
C SER A 98 -18.49 -10.97 10.70
N LEU A 99 -18.37 -9.78 11.29
CA LEU A 99 -17.17 -9.40 12.05
C LEU A 99 -16.84 -10.37 13.20
N LEU A 100 -17.85 -11.05 13.77
CA LEU A 100 -17.63 -12.09 14.76
C LEU A 100 -17.02 -13.36 14.15
N ALA A 101 -17.45 -13.76 12.95
CA ALA A 101 -16.85 -14.89 12.26
C ALA A 101 -15.41 -14.58 11.84
N ILE A 102 -15.18 -13.38 11.29
CA ILE A 102 -13.84 -12.88 10.93
C ILE A 102 -12.92 -12.86 12.16
N SER A 103 -13.43 -12.39 13.31
CA SER A 103 -12.62 -12.35 14.53
C SER A 103 -12.21 -13.74 15.00
N ARG A 104 -13.07 -14.76 14.81
CA ARG A 104 -12.74 -16.15 15.11
C ARG A 104 -11.68 -16.70 14.15
N GLU A 105 -11.81 -16.44 12.85
CA GLU A 105 -10.82 -16.89 11.85
C GLU A 105 -9.44 -16.27 12.07
N LEU A 106 -9.40 -14.98 12.40
CA LEU A 106 -8.15 -14.27 12.66
C LEU A 106 -7.63 -14.44 14.09
N VAL A 107 -8.37 -15.15 14.96
CA VAL A 107 -8.05 -15.36 16.38
C VAL A 107 -7.81 -14.01 17.10
N ILE A 108 -8.73 -13.07 16.91
CA ILE A 108 -8.75 -11.74 17.55
C ILE A 108 -10.08 -11.46 18.24
N GLY A 109 -10.13 -10.44 19.09
CA GLY A 109 -11.38 -9.98 19.70
C GLY A 109 -12.35 -9.37 18.69
N ARG A 110 -13.66 -9.53 18.89
CA ARG A 110 -14.71 -8.93 18.04
C ARG A 110 -14.58 -7.41 17.96
N GLU A 111 -14.32 -6.74 19.08
CA GLU A 111 -14.13 -5.28 19.11
C GLU A 111 -12.84 -4.86 18.39
N THR A 112 -11.81 -5.71 18.37
CA THR A 112 -10.60 -5.49 17.57
C THR A 112 -10.92 -5.56 16.09
N ALA A 113 -11.66 -6.58 15.64
CA ALA A 113 -12.08 -6.70 14.23
C ALA A 113 -12.93 -5.51 13.80
N LYS A 114 -13.87 -5.07 14.64
CA LYS A 114 -14.68 -3.87 14.42
C LYS A 114 -13.83 -2.60 14.31
N SER A 115 -12.92 -2.39 15.26
CA SER A 115 -12.05 -1.20 15.27
C SER A 115 -11.12 -1.16 14.05
N GLN A 116 -10.58 -2.31 13.65
CA GLN A 116 -9.79 -2.43 12.43
C GLN A 116 -10.62 -2.13 11.18
N ALA A 117 -11.85 -2.68 11.06
CA ALA A 117 -12.74 -2.38 9.94
C ALA A 117 -13.08 -0.89 9.83
N THR A 118 -13.40 -0.23 10.96
CA THR A 118 -13.63 1.22 10.97
C THR A 118 -12.39 2.01 10.54
N SER A 119 -11.21 1.58 10.98
CA SER A 119 -9.94 2.20 10.57
C SER A 119 -9.68 2.01 9.07
N ILE A 120 -9.99 0.83 8.51
CA ILE A 120 -9.93 0.55 7.07
C ILE A 120 -10.80 1.53 6.31
N TYR A 121 -12.07 1.69 6.69
CA TYR A 121 -13.00 2.57 5.99
C TYR A 121 -12.49 4.01 5.94
N ARG A 122 -12.06 4.52 7.10
CA ARG A 122 -11.46 5.86 7.20
C ARG A 122 -10.20 6.01 6.34
N LYS A 123 -9.32 5.01 6.32
CA LYS A 123 -8.06 5.05 5.55
C LYS A 123 -8.27 4.93 4.04
N LEU A 124 -9.33 4.25 3.62
CA LEU A 124 -9.75 4.16 2.22
C LEU A 124 -10.65 5.33 1.80
N GLY A 125 -11.03 6.23 2.73
CA GLY A 125 -11.88 7.38 2.43
C GLY A 125 -13.34 7.00 2.14
N VAL A 126 -13.81 5.88 2.67
CA VAL A 126 -15.15 5.32 2.44
C VAL A 126 -15.93 5.18 3.74
N SER A 127 -17.23 4.92 3.62
CA SER A 127 -18.16 4.88 4.76
C SER A 127 -18.74 3.49 5.01
N SER A 128 -18.66 2.58 4.04
CA SER A 128 -19.29 1.25 4.14
C SER A 128 -18.36 0.09 3.79
N ARG A 129 -18.75 -1.12 4.20
CA ARG A 129 -18.05 -2.37 3.87
C ARG A 129 -17.96 -2.59 2.35
N GLY A 130 -19.08 -2.37 1.65
CA GLY A 130 -19.16 -2.54 0.20
C GLY A 130 -18.24 -1.57 -0.54
N GLU A 131 -18.26 -0.29 -0.15
CA GLU A 131 -17.36 0.72 -0.69
C GLU A 131 -15.89 0.38 -0.40
N ALA A 132 -15.57 -0.10 0.80
CA ALA A 132 -14.21 -0.52 1.14
C ALA A 132 -13.72 -1.68 0.30
N VAL A 133 -14.58 -2.67 0.01
CA VAL A 133 -14.24 -3.79 -0.88
C VAL A 133 -14.07 -3.30 -2.32
N ALA A 134 -14.98 -2.47 -2.82
CA ALA A 134 -14.90 -1.91 -4.16
C ALA A 134 -13.62 -1.07 -4.35
N GLU A 135 -13.33 -0.20 -3.38
CA GLU A 135 -12.12 0.61 -3.37
C GLU A 135 -10.87 -0.27 -3.28
N ALA A 136 -10.86 -1.25 -2.37
CA ALA A 136 -9.75 -2.20 -2.24
C ALA A 136 -9.46 -2.99 -3.53
N LYS A 137 -10.51 -3.38 -4.29
CA LYS A 137 -10.36 -3.99 -5.60
C LYS A 137 -9.82 -3.00 -6.63
N ARG A 138 -10.41 -1.78 -6.70
CA ARG A 138 -9.96 -0.70 -7.59
C ARG A 138 -8.48 -0.36 -7.36
N VAL A 139 -8.02 -0.42 -6.11
CA VAL A 139 -6.63 -0.20 -5.73
C VAL A 139 -5.79 -1.49 -5.65
N GLY A 140 -6.29 -2.64 -6.11
CA GLY A 140 -5.55 -3.89 -6.19
C GLY A 140 -4.94 -4.35 -4.86
N LEU A 141 -5.60 -4.07 -3.73
CA LEU A 141 -5.22 -4.57 -2.41
C LEU A 141 -5.79 -5.97 -2.15
N ILE A 142 -6.88 -6.32 -2.83
CA ILE A 142 -7.47 -7.65 -2.87
C ILE A 142 -7.77 -8.00 -4.32
N SER A 143 -7.65 -9.28 -4.66
CA SER A 143 -7.96 -9.79 -5.99
C SER A 143 -9.46 -9.71 -6.30
N GLU A 144 -9.83 -9.77 -7.59
CA GLU A 144 -11.23 -9.79 -8.03
C GLU A 144 -12.06 -10.90 -7.37
#